data_AF-A0A3N2CX44-F1
#
_entry.id   AF-A0A3N2CX44-F1
#
_cell.length_a   1.000
_cell.length_b   1.000
_cell.length_c   1.000
_cell.angle_alpha   90.00
_cell.angle_beta   90.00
_cell.angle_gamma   90.00
#
_symmetry.space_group_name_H-M   'P 1'
#
loop_
_entity.id
_entity.type
_entity.pdbx_description
1 polymer ?
#
loop_
_entity_poly.entity_id
_entity_poly.type
_entity_poly.pdbx_seq_one_letter_code
_entity_poly.pdbx_strand_id
1 'polypeptide(L)'
;MRVPDDSTDHNRTSHQTGPTTGPTTGPGHPTAPVRRAEWTAPDHGRAALTLLLVMAVAGCAVLALRGLTRPSPAHLAELGLGVLVTLAVALAVLASAPRVVRVHGTVVSLHRGRRQHRFDLADAAVVAELSGRPTDPAWSLLLRDGAAGVEVTVRRREVDAFALDGVVRHHRSAAGVVRPVRPRTTPRLDGLDGDGHRRSA
;
A
#
# COMPACT_ATOMS: atom_id res chain seq x y z
N MET A 1 26.70 -15.55 -32.13
CA MET A 1 27.38 -14.75 -31.10
C MET A 1 27.57 -13.36 -31.68
N ARG A 2 26.69 -12.42 -31.29
CA ARG A 2 26.73 -11.00 -31.69
C ARG A 2 26.28 -10.20 -30.48
N VAL A 3 27.20 -9.40 -29.96
CA VAL A 3 26.98 -8.37 -28.94
C VAL A 3 26.59 -7.10 -29.69
N PRO A 4 25.53 -6.38 -29.27
CA PRO A 4 25.43 -4.95 -29.48
C PRO A 4 25.86 -4.24 -28.20
N ASP A 5 26.82 -3.36 -28.42
CA ASP A 5 27.44 -2.46 -27.48
C ASP A 5 26.60 -1.18 -27.34
N ASP A 6 26.76 -0.57 -26.18
CA ASP A 6 27.00 0.86 -25.99
C ASP A 6 25.87 1.92 -25.87
N SER A 7 26.10 2.71 -24.81
CA SER A 7 25.88 4.14 -24.59
C SER A 7 24.51 4.77 -24.86
N THR A 8 23.89 5.21 -23.77
CA THR A 8 23.25 6.54 -23.77
C THR A 8 23.57 7.24 -22.45
N ASP A 9 24.78 7.76 -22.39
CA ASP A 9 25.11 8.89 -21.53
C ASP A 9 24.83 10.20 -22.30
N HIS A 10 24.76 11.33 -21.61
CA HIS A 10 24.61 12.73 -22.10
C HIS A 10 23.18 13.32 -22.05
N ASN A 11 22.89 14.06 -20.97
CA ASN A 11 22.40 15.41 -21.19
C ASN A 11 23.02 16.40 -20.19
N ARG A 12 23.94 17.19 -20.74
CA ARG A 12 24.77 18.20 -20.10
C ARG A 12 24.13 19.57 -20.32
N THR A 13 23.85 20.24 -19.22
CA THR A 13 23.99 21.68 -18.94
C THR A 13 24.06 22.65 -20.13
N SER A 14 23.05 23.52 -20.24
CA SER A 14 23.18 24.82 -20.89
C SER A 14 23.25 25.92 -19.84
N HIS A 15 24.41 26.57 -19.73
CA HIS A 15 24.58 27.88 -19.10
C HIS A 15 24.02 28.96 -20.04
N GLN A 16 23.25 29.91 -19.51
CA GLN A 16 23.01 31.20 -20.19
C GLN A 16 23.17 32.33 -19.17
N THR A 17 24.18 33.17 -19.42
CA THR A 17 24.53 34.39 -18.69
C THR A 17 23.79 35.61 -19.24
N GLY A 18 23.34 36.49 -18.35
CA GLY A 18 22.95 37.87 -18.66
C GLY A 18 22.51 38.63 -17.40
N PRO A 19 23.19 39.72 -16.99
CA PRO A 19 22.75 40.56 -15.87
C PRO A 19 21.81 41.67 -16.36
N THR A 20 20.53 41.56 -16.02
CA THR A 20 19.55 42.64 -16.22
C THR A 20 19.14 43.19 -14.85
N THR A 21 19.62 44.38 -14.53
CA THR A 21 19.22 45.16 -13.36
C THR A 21 17.87 45.86 -13.60
N GLY A 22 16.85 45.48 -12.83
CA GLY A 22 15.55 46.15 -12.75
C GLY A 22 14.52 45.33 -11.93
N PRO A 23 13.43 45.95 -11.48
CA PRO A 23 13.17 46.42 -10.13
C PRO A 23 12.84 45.33 -9.10
N THR A 24 13.20 45.61 -7.84
CA THR A 24 12.92 44.86 -6.61
C THR A 24 11.44 44.49 -6.49
N THR A 25 11.10 43.30 -6.97
CA THR A 25 9.89 42.56 -6.62
C THR A 25 10.21 41.83 -5.32
N GLY A 26 9.37 41.98 -4.29
CA GLY A 26 9.56 41.33 -2.99
C GLY A 26 9.81 39.82 -3.10
N PRO A 27 10.35 39.16 -2.07
CA PRO A 27 10.67 37.74 -2.09
C PRO A 27 9.39 36.91 -2.19
N GLY A 28 8.83 36.82 -3.40
CA GLY A 28 7.90 35.80 -3.79
C GLY A 28 8.64 34.49 -3.64
N HIS A 29 8.37 33.79 -2.55
CA HIS A 29 8.82 32.41 -2.40
C HIS A 29 8.42 31.69 -3.69
N PRO A 30 9.37 31.10 -4.43
CA PRO A 30 9.02 30.25 -5.55
C PRO A 30 8.20 29.11 -4.96
N THR A 31 6.88 29.18 -5.13
CA THR A 31 5.95 28.11 -4.80
C THR A 31 6.29 26.97 -5.74
N ALA A 32 7.25 26.13 -5.33
CA ALA A 32 7.69 25.00 -6.12
C ALA A 32 6.44 24.19 -6.51
N PRO A 33 6.29 23.80 -7.78
CA PRO A 33 5.10 23.10 -8.24
C PRO A 33 4.91 21.85 -7.39
N VAL A 34 3.78 21.78 -6.69
CA VAL A 34 3.39 20.65 -5.85
C VAL A 34 3.41 19.40 -6.72
N ARG A 35 4.44 18.56 -6.54
CA ARG A 35 4.58 17.31 -7.29
C ARG A 35 3.41 16.40 -6.93
N ARG A 36 2.57 16.08 -7.92
CA ARG A 36 1.61 14.97 -7.81
C ARG A 36 2.40 13.68 -7.78
N ALA A 37 2.08 12.83 -6.82
CA ALA A 37 2.66 11.49 -6.76
C ALA A 37 1.52 10.47 -6.62
N GLU A 38 1.59 9.45 -7.46
CA GLU A 38 0.63 8.35 -7.51
C GLU A 38 1.42 7.06 -7.33
N TRP A 39 1.03 6.27 -6.33
CA TRP A 39 1.59 4.95 -6.09
C TRP A 39 0.50 3.91 -6.27
N THR A 40 0.84 2.88 -7.04
CA THR A 40 0.02 1.68 -7.17
C THR A 40 0.74 0.57 -6.42
N ALA A 41 0.08 0.03 -5.40
CA ALA A 41 0.62 -1.08 -4.63
C ALA A 41 0.83 -2.29 -5.57
N PRO A 42 2.03 -2.90 -5.63
CA PRO A 42 2.21 -4.14 -6.36
C PRO A 42 1.42 -5.26 -5.65
N ASP A 43 0.35 -5.70 -6.30
CA ASP A 43 -0.60 -6.67 -5.74
C ASP A 43 -0.13 -8.11 -6.00
N HIS A 44 0.92 -8.51 -5.28
CA HIS A 44 1.49 -9.86 -5.34
C HIS A 44 0.45 -10.94 -5.00
N GLY A 45 -0.51 -10.61 -4.12
CA GLY A 45 -1.63 -11.48 -3.79
C GLY A 45 -2.53 -11.72 -4.99
N ARG A 46 -2.88 -10.66 -5.72
CA ARG A 46 -3.65 -10.80 -6.97
C ARG A 46 -2.89 -11.54 -8.05
N ALA A 47 -1.57 -11.33 -8.18
CA ALA A 47 -0.76 -12.09 -9.12
C ALA A 47 -0.79 -13.60 -8.78
N ALA A 48 -0.60 -13.96 -7.50
CA ALA A 48 -0.68 -15.34 -7.04
C ALA A 48 -2.08 -15.94 -7.23
N LEU A 49 -3.15 -15.20 -6.91
CA LEU A 49 -4.53 -15.63 -7.13
C LEU A 49 -4.86 -15.80 -8.62
N THR A 50 -4.32 -14.94 -9.47
CA THR A 50 -4.50 -15.03 -10.93
C THR A 50 -3.78 -16.27 -11.48
N LEU A 51 -2.56 -16.55 -11.01
CA LEU A 51 -1.83 -17.77 -11.37
C LEU A 51 -2.57 -19.03 -10.90
N LEU A 52 -3.08 -19.01 -9.66
CA LEU A 52 -3.90 -20.09 -9.11
C LEU A 52 -5.17 -20.31 -9.95
N LEU A 53 -5.82 -19.22 -10.39
CA LEU A 53 -7.00 -19.29 -11.25
C LEU A 53 -6.67 -19.96 -12.59
N VAL A 54 -5.58 -19.57 -13.24
CA VAL A 54 -5.13 -20.17 -14.50
C VAL A 54 -4.87 -21.67 -14.33
N MET A 55 -4.20 -22.06 -13.24
CA MET A 55 -3.95 -23.47 -12.92
C MET A 55 -5.25 -24.24 -12.66
N ALA A 56 -6.22 -23.64 -11.95
CA ALA A 56 -7.51 -24.25 -11.68
C ALA A 56 -8.32 -24.47 -12.97
N VAL A 57 -8.39 -23.45 -13.84
CA VAL A 57 -9.05 -23.54 -15.15
C VAL A 57 -8.41 -24.63 -16.02
N ALA A 58 -7.08 -24.67 -16.08
CA ALA A 58 -6.35 -25.70 -16.82
C ALA A 58 -6.63 -27.11 -16.27
N GLY A 59 -6.63 -27.27 -14.94
CA GLY A 59 -6.99 -28.54 -14.28
C GLY A 59 -8.41 -28.99 -14.60
N CYS A 60 -9.39 -28.08 -14.53
CA CYS A 60 -10.77 -28.35 -14.92
C CYS A 60 -10.89 -28.79 -16.39
N ALA A 61 -10.16 -28.14 -17.30
CA ALA A 61 -10.17 -28.51 -18.73
C ALA A 61 -9.65 -29.94 -18.95
N VAL A 62 -8.58 -30.34 -18.24
CA VAL A 62 -8.05 -31.71 -18.30
C VAL A 62 -9.03 -32.73 -17.73
N LEU A 63 -9.70 -32.41 -16.61
CA LEU A 63 -10.74 -33.28 -16.02
C LEU A 63 -11.94 -33.44 -16.95
N ALA A 64 -12.40 -32.35 -17.58
CA ALA A 64 -13.48 -32.38 -18.55
C ALA A 64 -13.12 -33.27 -19.76
N LEU A 65 -11.91 -33.11 -20.30
CA LEU A 65 -11.42 -33.93 -21.42
C LEU A 65 -11.35 -35.42 -21.04
N ARG A 66 -10.90 -35.74 -19.82
CA ARG A 66 -10.90 -37.12 -19.30
C ARG A 66 -12.31 -37.67 -19.18
N GLY A 67 -13.26 -36.90 -18.66
CA GLY A 67 -14.66 -37.29 -18.50
C GLY A 67 -15.33 -37.67 -19.84
N LEU A 68 -14.95 -37.00 -20.94
CA LEU A 68 -15.42 -37.35 -22.29
C LEU A 68 -14.93 -38.72 -22.75
N THR A 69 -13.73 -39.14 -22.34
CA THR A 69 -13.16 -40.44 -22.71
C THR A 69 -13.61 -41.58 -21.80
N ARG A 70 -14.00 -41.28 -20.55
CA ARG A 70 -14.35 -42.28 -19.53
C ARG A 70 -15.48 -41.76 -18.63
N PRO A 71 -16.74 -41.83 -19.08
CA PRO A 71 -17.87 -41.37 -18.28
C PRO A 71 -18.06 -42.28 -17.07
N SER A 72 -17.85 -41.75 -15.87
CA SER A 72 -18.24 -42.39 -14.61
C SER A 72 -18.90 -41.36 -13.69
N PRO A 73 -19.83 -41.79 -12.81
CA PRO A 73 -20.48 -40.86 -11.88
C PRO A 73 -19.50 -40.17 -10.92
N ALA A 74 -18.35 -40.81 -10.63
CA ALA A 74 -17.27 -40.19 -9.85
C ALA A 74 -16.67 -38.96 -10.57
N HIS A 75 -16.56 -38.99 -11.91
CA HIS A 75 -16.05 -37.84 -12.67
C HIS A 75 -16.96 -36.62 -12.58
N LEU A 76 -18.28 -36.81 -12.46
CA LEU A 76 -19.21 -35.69 -12.30
C LEU A 76 -19.00 -34.96 -10.97
N ALA A 77 -18.73 -35.72 -9.89
CA ALA A 77 -18.42 -35.14 -8.59
C ALA A 77 -17.07 -34.40 -8.61
N GLU A 78 -16.03 -34.99 -9.21
CA GLU A 78 -14.71 -34.35 -9.36
C GLU A 78 -14.78 -33.06 -10.19
N LEU A 79 -15.52 -33.08 -11.30
CA LEU A 79 -15.71 -31.91 -12.16
C LEU A 79 -16.49 -30.80 -11.42
N GLY A 80 -17.55 -31.17 -10.70
CA GLY A 80 -18.31 -30.24 -9.86
C GLY A 80 -17.44 -29.55 -8.81
N LEU A 81 -16.57 -30.32 -8.13
CA LEU A 81 -15.62 -29.76 -7.16
C LEU A 81 -14.60 -28.83 -7.83
N GLY A 82 -14.04 -29.22 -8.98
CA GLY A 82 -13.11 -28.38 -9.72
C GLY A 82 -13.72 -27.04 -10.16
N VAL A 83 -14.95 -27.05 -10.66
CA VAL A 83 -15.68 -25.84 -11.04
C VAL A 83 -15.93 -24.95 -9.83
N LEU A 84 -16.33 -25.53 -8.69
CA LEU A 84 -16.56 -24.79 -7.45
C LEU A 84 -15.28 -24.09 -6.96
N VAL A 85 -14.14 -24.80 -6.94
CA VAL A 85 -12.84 -24.23 -6.55
C VAL A 85 -12.44 -23.11 -7.51
N THR A 86 -12.57 -23.31 -8.81
CA THR A 86 -12.26 -22.30 -9.83
C THR A 86 -13.10 -21.04 -9.63
N LEU A 87 -14.39 -21.19 -9.37
CA LEU A 87 -15.30 -20.07 -9.08
C LEU A 87 -14.89 -19.34 -7.81
N ALA A 88 -14.56 -20.05 -6.74
CA ALA A 88 -14.11 -19.45 -5.49
C ALA A 88 -12.82 -18.61 -5.67
N VAL A 89 -11.85 -19.13 -6.43
CA VAL A 89 -10.61 -18.40 -6.75
C VAL A 89 -10.90 -17.18 -7.63
N ALA A 90 -11.78 -17.31 -8.63
CA ALA A 90 -12.18 -16.19 -9.48
C ALA A 90 -12.81 -15.06 -8.65
N LEU A 91 -13.72 -15.40 -7.74
CA LEU A 91 -14.33 -14.43 -6.82
C LEU A 91 -13.29 -13.78 -5.91
N ALA A 92 -12.29 -14.53 -5.42
CA ALA A 92 -11.20 -13.98 -4.64
C ALA A 92 -10.35 -12.97 -5.45
N VAL A 93 -10.07 -13.26 -6.72
CA VAL A 93 -9.39 -12.30 -7.62
C VAL A 93 -10.23 -11.04 -7.80
N LEU A 94 -11.55 -11.16 -8.03
CA LEU A 94 -12.44 -10.01 -8.18
C LEU A 94 -12.54 -9.17 -6.89
N ALA A 95 -12.54 -9.82 -5.73
CA ALA A 95 -12.56 -9.17 -4.42
C ALA A 95 -11.22 -8.49 -4.08
N SER A 96 -10.11 -8.91 -4.71
CA SER A 96 -8.80 -8.27 -4.58
C SER A 96 -8.75 -6.95 -5.36
N ALA A 97 -9.28 -5.90 -4.74
CA ALA A 97 -9.23 -4.55 -5.29
C ALA A 97 -7.86 -3.91 -4.99
N PRO A 98 -7.13 -3.44 -6.02
CA PRO A 98 -5.86 -2.76 -5.81
C PRO A 98 -6.09 -1.50 -4.98
N ARG A 99 -5.16 -1.24 -4.06
CA ARG A 99 -5.10 0.01 -3.32
C ARG A 99 -4.25 1.00 -4.10
N VAL A 100 -4.87 2.07 -4.59
CA VAL A 100 -4.17 3.18 -5.23
C VAL A 100 -4.12 4.33 -4.22
N VAL A 101 -2.91 4.78 -3.91
CA VAL A 101 -2.70 5.94 -3.04
C VAL A 101 -2.28 7.09 -3.93
N ARG A 102 -3.11 8.14 -3.96
CA ARG A 102 -2.82 9.38 -4.67
C ARG A 102 -2.59 10.48 -3.66
N VAL A 103 -1.50 11.20 -3.80
CA VAL A 103 -1.21 12.39 -3.00
C VAL A 103 -1.20 13.59 -3.92
N HIS A 104 -2.04 14.57 -3.60
CA HIS A 104 -2.14 15.83 -4.33
C HIS A 104 -2.20 16.97 -3.32
N GLY A 105 -1.07 17.65 -3.14
CA GLY A 105 -0.91 18.66 -2.09
C GLY A 105 -1.14 18.05 -0.71
N THR A 106 -2.01 18.68 0.07
CA THR A 106 -2.40 18.23 1.42
C THR A 106 -3.34 17.03 1.40
N VAL A 107 -3.89 16.67 0.22
CA VAL A 107 -4.94 15.67 0.12
C VAL A 107 -4.36 14.30 -0.22
N VAL A 108 -4.61 13.33 0.65
CA VAL A 108 -4.35 11.91 0.43
C VAL A 108 -5.66 11.24 0.02
N SER A 109 -5.71 10.70 -1.20
CA SER A 109 -6.84 9.91 -1.69
C SER A 109 -6.46 8.44 -1.79
N LEU A 110 -7.12 7.61 -1.00
CA LEU A 110 -7.03 6.16 -1.06
C LEU A 110 -8.19 5.59 -1.86
N HIS A 111 -7.88 4.90 -2.95
CA HIS A 111 -8.86 4.15 -3.72
C HIS A 111 -8.67 2.66 -3.44
N ARG A 112 -9.73 1.99 -3.00
CA ARG A 112 -9.79 0.53 -2.82
C ARG A 112 -10.98 0.00 -3.62
N GLY A 113 -10.74 -0.28 -4.88
CA GLY A 113 -11.79 -0.70 -5.81
C GLY A 113 -12.79 0.43 -6.03
N ARG A 114 -14.06 0.23 -5.64
CA ARG A 114 -15.12 1.26 -5.74
C ARG A 114 -15.16 2.24 -4.56
N ARG A 115 -14.43 1.95 -3.48
CA ARG A 115 -14.41 2.84 -2.30
C ARG A 115 -13.27 3.83 -2.45
N GLN A 116 -13.60 5.12 -2.30
CA GLN A 116 -12.63 6.20 -2.26
C GLN A 116 -12.69 6.85 -0.88
N HIS A 117 -11.54 6.94 -0.22
CA HIS A 117 -11.36 7.67 1.03
C HIS A 117 -10.45 8.86 0.75
N ARG A 118 -10.84 10.05 1.19
CA ARG A 118 -10.08 11.27 1.01
C ARG A 118 -9.78 11.84 2.39
N PHE A 119 -8.51 12.11 2.66
CA PHE A 119 -8.02 12.70 3.88
C PHE A 119 -7.31 14.00 3.53
N ASP A 120 -7.73 15.12 4.10
CA ASP A 120 -6.99 16.38 3.99
C ASP A 120 -6.06 16.52 5.19
N LEU A 121 -4.74 16.45 4.96
CA LEU A 121 -3.74 16.56 6.02
C LEU A 121 -3.64 17.98 6.59
N ALA A 122 -4.24 18.98 5.94
CA ALA A 122 -4.37 20.32 6.50
C ALA A 122 -5.54 20.44 7.49
N ASP A 123 -6.47 19.48 7.49
CA ASP A 123 -7.58 19.46 8.44
C ASP A 123 -7.09 18.95 9.81
N ALA A 124 -7.32 19.75 10.85
CA ALA A 124 -6.97 19.41 12.22
C ALA A 124 -7.75 18.19 12.77
N ALA A 125 -8.89 17.85 12.15
CA ALA A 125 -9.65 16.65 12.48
C ALA A 125 -8.99 15.35 11.95
N VAL A 126 -8.06 15.47 11.00
CA VAL A 126 -7.35 14.33 10.42
C VAL A 126 -6.08 14.05 11.21
N VAL A 127 -6.04 12.88 11.84
CA VAL A 127 -4.88 12.40 12.59
C VAL A 127 -4.10 11.42 11.72
N ALA A 128 -2.85 11.77 11.42
CA ALA A 128 -1.89 10.91 10.74
C ALA A 128 -0.85 10.40 11.74
N GLU A 129 -0.79 9.10 11.99
CA GLU A 129 0.19 8.47 12.88
C GLU A 129 1.10 7.52 12.10
N LEU A 130 2.41 7.82 12.07
CA LEU A 130 3.41 6.94 11.47
C LEU A 130 3.97 6.03 12.57
N SER A 131 3.80 4.73 12.39
CA SER A 131 4.37 3.69 13.24
C SER A 131 5.59 3.08 12.55
N GLY A 132 6.75 3.10 13.24
CA GLY A 132 8.03 2.64 12.70
C GLY A 132 8.78 3.72 11.90
N ARG A 133 10.05 3.44 11.54
CA ARG A 133 10.83 4.32 10.66
C ARG A 133 10.49 4.02 9.20
N PRO A 134 10.58 4.99 8.28
CA PRO A 134 10.39 4.72 6.84
C PRO A 134 11.31 3.62 6.29
N THR A 135 12.49 3.46 6.88
CA THR A 135 13.45 2.39 6.57
C THR A 135 13.01 1.01 7.05
N ASP A 136 12.12 0.94 8.06
CA ASP A 136 11.76 -0.31 8.70
C ASP A 136 10.79 -1.10 7.81
N PRO A 137 10.98 -2.42 7.65
CA PRO A 137 10.10 -3.22 6.81
C PRO A 137 8.64 -3.27 7.29
N ALA A 138 8.42 -2.98 8.57
CA ALA A 138 7.12 -3.04 9.23
C ALA A 138 6.45 -1.67 9.43
N TRP A 139 6.92 -0.60 8.76
CA TRP A 139 6.29 0.71 8.94
C TRP A 139 4.83 0.71 8.45
N SER A 140 4.01 1.52 9.12
CA SER A 140 2.63 1.78 8.72
C SER A 140 2.22 3.21 9.03
N LEU A 141 1.40 3.80 8.16
CA LEU A 141 0.78 5.09 8.38
C LEU A 141 -0.70 4.86 8.65
N LEU A 142 -1.16 5.27 9.82
CA LEU A 142 -2.56 5.28 10.19
C LEU A 142 -3.14 6.66 9.91
N LEU A 143 -4.18 6.71 9.09
CA LEU A 143 -4.96 7.91 8.82
C LEU A 143 -6.33 7.73 9.49
N ARG A 144 -6.67 8.64 10.39
CA ARG A 144 -7.97 8.71 11.05
C ARG A 144 -8.62 10.04 10.73
N ASP A 145 -9.82 9.99 10.18
CA ASP A 145 -10.69 11.15 10.08
C ASP A 145 -11.61 11.15 11.29
N GLY A 146 -11.38 12.08 12.22
CA GLY A 146 -12.19 12.20 13.44
C GLY A 146 -13.63 12.63 13.17
N ALA A 147 -13.90 13.34 12.07
CA ALA A 147 -15.24 13.77 11.71
C ALA A 147 -16.04 12.64 11.05
N ALA A 148 -15.40 11.86 10.18
CA ALA A 148 -16.05 10.74 9.48
C ALA A 148 -16.00 9.40 10.26
N GLY A 149 -15.19 9.30 11.31
CA GLY A 149 -14.95 8.04 12.03
C GLY A 149 -14.24 6.97 11.18
N VAL A 150 -13.58 7.37 10.10
CA VAL A 150 -12.92 6.46 9.16
C VAL A 150 -11.47 6.28 9.56
N GLU A 151 -11.05 5.03 9.72
CA GLU A 151 -9.67 4.64 10.01
C GLU A 151 -9.10 3.80 8.87
N VAL A 152 -7.96 4.23 8.33
CA VAL A 152 -7.28 3.53 7.25
C VAL A 152 -5.79 3.42 7.55
N THR A 153 -5.29 2.18 7.54
CA THR A 153 -3.86 1.89 7.66
C THR A 153 -3.25 1.66 6.28
N VAL A 154 -2.30 2.50 5.92
CA VAL A 154 -1.40 2.37 4.77
C VAL A 154 -0.14 1.64 5.24
N ARG A 155 0.30 0.63 4.49
CA ARG A 155 1.48 -0.19 4.84
C ARG A 155 2.59 0.01 3.81
N ARG A 156 3.83 -0.37 4.16
CA ARG A 156 4.99 -0.35 3.25
C ARG A 156 4.77 -0.94 1.87
N ARG A 157 4.05 -2.05 1.77
CA ARG A 157 3.77 -2.70 0.48
C ARG A 157 2.84 -1.89 -0.44
N GLU A 158 2.25 -0.82 0.07
CA GLU A 158 1.24 -0.03 -0.63
C GLU A 158 1.81 1.29 -1.18
N VAL A 159 2.84 1.85 -0.55
CA VAL A 159 3.42 3.16 -0.89
C VAL A 159 4.92 3.15 -0.58
N ASP A 160 5.71 3.90 -1.34
CA ASP A 160 7.11 4.16 -0.98
C ASP A 160 7.19 5.01 0.30
N ALA A 161 7.87 4.46 1.30
CA ALA A 161 8.05 5.07 2.62
C ALA A 161 8.70 6.44 2.56
N PHE A 162 9.75 6.58 1.74
CA PHE A 162 10.55 7.79 1.69
C PHE A 162 9.78 8.93 1.02
N ALA A 163 9.04 8.60 -0.04
CA ALA A 163 8.21 9.55 -0.73
C ALA A 163 7.02 10.02 0.13
N LEU A 164 6.44 9.11 0.93
CA LEU A 164 5.36 9.45 1.86
C LEU A 164 5.83 10.23 3.09
N ASP A 165 6.98 9.87 3.68
CA ASP A 165 7.54 10.55 4.86
C ASP A 165 7.84 12.02 4.55
N GLY A 166 8.38 12.33 3.37
CA GLY A 166 8.62 13.70 2.94
C GLY A 166 7.35 14.56 2.92
N VAL A 167 6.25 14.02 2.37
CA VAL A 167 4.95 14.70 2.32
C VAL A 167 4.38 14.89 3.73
N VAL A 168 4.36 13.83 4.55
CA VAL A 168 3.79 13.88 5.90
C VAL A 168 4.56 14.86 6.78
N ARG A 169 5.90 14.86 6.71
CA ARG A 169 6.73 15.80 7.48
C ARG A 169 6.50 17.24 7.06
N HIS A 170 6.49 17.51 5.76
CA HIS A 170 6.27 18.86 5.23
C HIS A 170 4.94 19.45 5.71
N HIS A 171 3.88 18.64 5.69
CA HIS A 171 2.56 19.10 6.14
C HIS A 171 2.41 19.15 7.66
N ARG A 172 3.02 18.24 8.43
CA ARG A 172 3.05 18.39 9.90
C ARG A 172 3.78 19.65 10.35
N SER A 173 4.88 20.01 9.69
CA SER A 173 5.57 21.27 10.01
C SER A 173 4.69 22.49 9.70
N ALA A 174 3.84 22.41 8.68
CA ALA A 174 2.91 23.49 8.33
C ALA A 174 1.69 23.55 9.28
N ALA A 175 1.19 22.40 9.74
CA ALA A 175 0.01 22.35 10.60
C ALA A 175 0.33 22.72 12.07
N GLY A 176 1.59 22.73 12.49
CA GLY A 176 1.98 23.00 13.89
C GLY A 176 1.54 21.92 14.90
N VAL A 177 0.84 20.87 14.44
CA VAL A 177 0.32 19.78 15.25
C VAL A 177 1.31 18.61 15.22
N VAL A 178 2.41 18.73 15.96
CA VAL A 178 3.25 17.58 16.28
C VAL A 178 2.82 17.07 17.65
N ARG A 179 1.83 16.18 17.69
CA ARG A 179 1.58 15.40 18.91
C ARG A 179 2.58 14.24 18.95
N PRO A 180 3.52 14.21 19.91
CA PRO A 180 4.42 13.08 20.02
C PRO A 180 3.60 11.82 20.29
N VAL A 181 3.76 10.81 19.44
CA VAL A 181 3.20 9.48 19.65
C VAL A 181 3.77 8.97 20.97
N ARG A 182 2.94 8.88 22.01
CA ARG A 182 3.35 8.18 23.23
C ARG A 182 3.64 6.74 22.81
N PRO A 183 4.86 6.22 23.04
CA PRO A 183 5.13 4.81 22.79
C PRO A 183 4.07 4.01 23.52
N ARG A 184 3.34 3.18 22.76
CA ARG A 184 2.32 2.30 23.33
C ARG A 184 3.07 1.34 24.23
N THR A 185 3.07 1.62 25.53
CA THR A 185 3.63 0.73 26.53
C THR A 185 2.78 -0.52 26.47
N THR A 186 3.26 -1.55 25.76
CA THR A 186 2.69 -2.89 25.89
C THR A 186 2.79 -3.23 27.37
N PRO A 187 1.67 -3.58 28.04
CA PRO A 187 1.72 -4.00 29.42
C PRO A 187 2.69 -5.17 29.50
N ARG A 188 3.82 -4.93 30.17
CA ARG A 188 4.84 -5.92 30.44
C ARG A 188 4.20 -6.90 31.42
N LEU A 189 3.88 -8.10 30.92
CA LEU A 189 3.43 -9.25 31.71
C LEU A 189 4.62 -9.78 32.54
N ASP A 190 5.15 -8.96 33.44
CA ASP A 190 6.05 -9.39 34.51
C ASP A 190 5.17 -9.59 35.75
N GLY A 191 4.79 -10.83 36.05
CA GLY A 191 4.00 -11.11 37.25
C GLY A 191 3.16 -12.38 37.20
N LEU A 192 3.76 -13.51 36.83
CA LEU A 192 3.23 -14.85 37.11
C LEU A 192 4.41 -15.77 37.49
N ASP A 193 5.28 -15.29 38.38
CA ASP A 193 6.17 -16.18 39.12
C ASP A 193 5.36 -16.80 40.25
N GLY A 194 5.30 -18.12 40.21
CA GLY A 194 4.47 -18.95 41.07
C GLY A 194 4.93 -18.90 42.52
N ASP A 195 4.01 -18.50 43.38
CA ASP A 195 4.14 -18.70 44.82
C ASP A 195 3.22 -19.86 45.22
N GLY A 196 3.66 -21.07 44.86
CA GLY A 196 2.99 -22.33 45.20
C GLY A 196 3.48 -22.84 46.56
N HIS A 197 3.06 -22.18 47.64
CA HIS A 197 3.39 -22.59 49.00
C HIS A 197 2.27 -23.43 49.66
N ARG A 198 2.63 -24.68 49.97
CA ARG A 198 2.30 -25.46 51.20
C ARG A 198 0.88 -26.02 51.46
N ARG A 199 0.95 -27.20 52.12
CA ARG A 199 -0.05 -27.98 52.90
C ARG A 199 -0.80 -29.01 52.04
N SER A 200 -0.82 -30.31 52.36
CA SER A 200 -0.86 -30.97 53.66
C SER A 200 -0.38 -32.41 53.56
N ALA A 201 0.25 -32.93 54.62
CA ALA A 201 0.32 -34.35 54.96
C ALA A 201 0.04 -34.48 56.46
#